data_AF-A0A1M3B7D3-F1
#
_entry.id   AF-A0A1M3B7D3-F1
#
_cell.length_a   1.000
_cell.length_b   1.000
_cell.length_c   1.000
_cell.angle_alpha   90.00
_cell.angle_beta   90.00
_cell.angle_gamma   90.00
#
_symmetry.space_group_name_H-M   'P 1'
#
loop_
_entity.id
_entity.type
_entity.pdbx_description
1 polymer ?
#
loop_
_entity_poly.entity_id
_entity_poly.type
_entity_poly.pdbx_seq_one_letter_code
_entity_poly.pdbx_strand_id
1 'polypeptide(L)'
;MKGRFLTGSNEKPVEGNIYSDKSAVVLDWLLREDLKNRELSVRNVSKEAGVGLGSVQRVFETLVLRGILHVEGVRTAKKFFLKDPKRLLEGWVDHYSIVKKCKMRTYRSGFQDKEELLEALKKSNLSKKVALALHSAAVAHGYKNTNLDTLELYILDPLIRLQLEKELLLEPQERGYEVLLIEPYYKSLLKNASNPNLDINISPSILTFLDLYHFPLRGQEQAEFMAERLPELKRIYKSGKSS
;
A
#
# COMPACT_ATOMS: atom_id res chain seq x y z
N MET A 1 4.85 -21.39 -39.27
CA MET A 1 4.52 -21.20 -37.83
C MET A 1 5.08 -22.39 -37.06
N LYS A 2 6.12 -22.20 -36.24
CA LYS A 2 6.65 -23.25 -35.35
C LYS A 2 6.21 -22.95 -33.92
N GLY A 3 5.47 -23.89 -33.34
CA GLY A 3 4.96 -23.82 -31.98
C GLY A 3 6.10 -23.79 -30.96
N ARG A 4 6.01 -22.83 -30.04
CA ARG A 4 6.90 -22.69 -28.88
C ARG A 4 6.26 -23.41 -27.70
N PHE A 5 6.07 -24.71 -27.83
CA PHE A 5 5.77 -25.61 -26.72
C PHE A 5 6.97 -26.55 -26.64
N LEU A 6 7.50 -26.74 -25.42
CA LEU A 6 8.77 -27.38 -25.06
C LEU A 6 9.92 -26.40 -24.79
N THR A 7 9.88 -25.73 -23.65
CA THR A 7 11.09 -25.37 -22.90
C THR A 7 10.96 -25.99 -21.51
N GLY A 8 11.63 -27.11 -21.31
CA GLY A 8 11.89 -27.69 -20.00
C GLY A 8 13.20 -27.13 -19.42
N SER A 9 13.14 -26.77 -18.14
CA SER A 9 14.19 -26.88 -17.11
C SER A 9 15.62 -26.42 -17.43
N ASN A 10 16.02 -25.26 -16.87
CA ASN A 10 17.25 -25.07 -16.04
C ASN A 10 17.68 -23.61 -15.82
N GLU A 11 16.85 -22.61 -16.11
CA GLU A 11 17.13 -21.26 -15.61
C GLU A 11 16.73 -21.20 -14.12
N LYS A 12 17.69 -20.85 -13.25
CA LYS A 12 17.36 -20.40 -11.89
C LYS A 12 16.30 -19.30 -12.08
N PRO A 13 15.11 -19.41 -11.48
CA PRO A 13 14.08 -18.40 -11.65
C PRO A 13 14.70 -17.05 -11.30
N VAL A 14 14.81 -16.15 -12.28
CA VAL A 14 15.22 -14.77 -12.04
C VAL A 14 14.26 -14.26 -10.99
N GLU A 15 14.78 -13.90 -9.82
CA GLU A 15 13.96 -13.52 -8.69
C GLU A 15 13.14 -12.29 -9.11
N GLY A 16 11.86 -12.51 -9.40
CA GLY A 16 10.99 -11.48 -9.93
C GLY A 16 10.80 -10.42 -8.87
N ASN A 17 10.95 -9.13 -9.21
CA ASN A 17 10.58 -8.06 -8.29
C ASN A 17 9.06 -8.08 -8.07
N ILE A 18 8.63 -8.68 -6.95
CA ILE A 18 7.23 -8.76 -6.53
C ILE A 18 6.71 -7.50 -5.83
N TYR A 19 7.56 -6.49 -5.62
CA TYR A 19 7.20 -5.25 -4.94
C TYR A 19 6.84 -4.11 -5.90
N SER A 20 6.59 -4.44 -7.17
CA SER A 20 6.10 -3.49 -8.18
C SER A 20 4.67 -3.02 -7.88
N ASP A 21 4.26 -1.87 -8.42
CA ASP A 21 2.93 -1.29 -8.22
C ASP A 21 1.77 -2.30 -8.41
N LYS A 22 1.79 -3.04 -9.51
CA LYS A 22 0.73 -4.03 -9.81
C LYS A 22 0.83 -5.29 -8.94
N SER A 23 2.04 -5.71 -8.60
CA SER A 23 2.27 -6.89 -7.78
C SER A 23 1.88 -6.65 -6.32
N ALA A 24 2.03 -5.41 -5.83
CA ALA A 24 1.63 -4.99 -4.50
C ALA A 24 0.16 -5.27 -4.20
N VAL A 25 -0.72 -5.18 -5.19
CA VAL A 25 -2.14 -5.57 -5.04
C VAL A 25 -2.30 -7.02 -4.62
N VAL A 26 -1.47 -7.92 -5.15
CA VAL A 26 -1.47 -9.34 -4.77
C VAL A 26 -0.92 -9.51 -3.34
N LEU A 27 0.13 -8.76 -2.99
CA LEU A 27 0.73 -8.82 -1.65
C LEU A 27 -0.24 -8.30 -0.59
N ASP A 28 -0.87 -7.15 -0.82
CA ASP A 28 -1.92 -6.57 0.02
C ASP A 28 -3.09 -7.54 0.16
N TRP A 29 -3.57 -8.09 -0.96
CA TRP A 29 -4.65 -9.08 -0.93
C TRP A 29 -4.30 -10.25 -0.01
N LEU A 30 -3.11 -10.84 -0.15
CA LEU A 30 -2.63 -11.95 0.68
C LEU A 30 -2.58 -11.63 2.18
N LEU A 31 -2.34 -10.36 2.54
CA LEU A 31 -2.21 -9.91 3.92
C LEU A 31 -3.55 -9.61 4.61
N ARG A 32 -4.68 -9.69 3.91
CA ARG A 32 -6.02 -9.43 4.46
C ARG A 32 -6.51 -10.54 5.40
N GLU A 33 -7.47 -10.17 6.25
CA GLU A 33 -7.88 -10.93 7.44
C GLU A 33 -8.45 -12.33 7.13
N ASP A 34 -9.19 -12.47 6.05
CA ASP A 34 -9.97 -13.66 5.69
C ASP A 34 -9.16 -14.82 5.06
N LEU A 35 -7.86 -14.63 4.87
CA LEU A 35 -7.03 -15.57 4.09
C LEU A 35 -6.15 -16.51 4.92
N LYS A 36 -6.09 -16.34 6.24
CA LYS A 36 -5.26 -17.21 7.09
C LYS A 36 -5.80 -18.64 7.02
N ASN A 37 -4.98 -19.55 6.50
CA ASN A 37 -5.33 -20.95 6.22
C ASN A 37 -6.39 -21.17 5.13
N ARG A 38 -6.74 -20.15 4.35
CA ARG A 38 -7.61 -20.31 3.17
C ARG A 38 -6.81 -21.00 2.07
N GLU A 39 -7.42 -21.97 1.41
CA GLU A 39 -6.89 -22.53 0.18
C GLU A 39 -6.91 -21.46 -0.92
N LEU A 40 -5.75 -21.12 -1.44
CA LEU A 40 -5.60 -20.09 -2.47
C LEU A 40 -5.38 -20.75 -3.83
N SER A 41 -6.02 -20.19 -4.86
CA SER A 41 -5.75 -20.54 -6.25
C SER A 41 -5.42 -19.27 -7.04
N VAL A 42 -4.51 -19.39 -8.02
CA VAL A 42 -4.11 -18.26 -8.88
C VAL A 42 -5.33 -17.61 -9.56
N ARG A 43 -6.33 -18.42 -9.95
CA ARG A 43 -7.56 -17.93 -10.57
C ARG A 43 -8.44 -17.14 -9.60
N ASN A 44 -8.62 -17.63 -8.38
CA ASN A 44 -9.43 -16.93 -7.38
C ASN A 44 -8.79 -15.59 -7.01
N VAL A 45 -7.48 -15.58 -6.75
CA VAL A 45 -6.75 -14.35 -6.43
C VAL A 45 -6.80 -13.36 -7.60
N SER A 46 -6.60 -13.83 -8.84
CA SER A 46 -6.70 -12.98 -10.03
C SER A 46 -8.08 -12.31 -10.14
N LYS A 47 -9.15 -13.06 -9.87
CA LYS A 47 -10.52 -12.57 -9.90
C LYS A 47 -10.82 -11.60 -8.74
N GLU A 48 -10.51 -11.99 -7.51
CA GLU A 48 -10.83 -11.21 -6.30
C GLU A 48 -9.97 -9.94 -6.18
N ALA A 49 -8.70 -10.00 -6.58
CA ALA A 49 -7.78 -8.86 -6.54
C ALA A 49 -7.84 -7.97 -7.79
N GLY A 50 -8.52 -8.41 -8.86
CA GLY A 50 -8.60 -7.66 -10.13
C GLY A 50 -7.26 -7.57 -10.88
N VAL A 51 -6.38 -8.56 -10.72
CA VAL A 51 -5.03 -8.59 -11.31
C VAL A 51 -4.92 -9.73 -12.31
N GLY A 52 -4.18 -9.55 -13.40
CA GLY A 52 -4.00 -10.60 -14.42
C GLY A 52 -3.31 -11.87 -13.90
N LEU A 53 -3.75 -13.04 -14.38
CA LEU A 53 -3.26 -14.37 -13.97
C LEU A 53 -1.74 -14.49 -13.96
N GLY A 54 -1.06 -14.00 -15.00
CA GLY A 54 0.40 -14.09 -15.11
C GLY A 54 1.15 -13.29 -14.03
N SER A 55 0.57 -12.17 -13.56
CA SER A 55 1.14 -11.39 -12.46
C SER A 55 0.98 -12.13 -11.14
N VAL A 56 -0.19 -12.72 -10.89
CA VAL A 56 -0.44 -13.55 -9.70
C VAL A 56 0.49 -14.76 -9.70
N GLN A 57 0.63 -15.46 -10.82
CA GLN A 57 1.51 -16.61 -10.96
C GLN A 57 2.97 -16.25 -10.63
N ARG A 58 3.50 -15.15 -11.18
CA ARG A 58 4.87 -14.70 -10.90
C ARG A 58 5.09 -14.37 -9.42
N VAL A 59 4.12 -13.69 -8.79
CA VAL A 59 4.18 -13.39 -7.36
C VAL A 59 4.17 -14.68 -6.55
N PHE A 60 3.28 -15.62 -6.88
CA PHE A 60 3.14 -16.88 -6.16
C PHE A 60 4.40 -17.74 -6.29
N GLU A 61 4.97 -17.87 -7.48
CA GLU A 61 6.21 -18.60 -7.72
C GLU A 61 7.36 -18.02 -6.88
N THR A 62 7.50 -16.69 -6.84
CA THR A 62 8.53 -16.02 -6.04
C THR A 62 8.31 -16.24 -4.54
N LEU A 63 7.07 -16.15 -4.05
CA LEU A 63 6.76 -16.38 -2.64
C LEU A 63 6.93 -17.84 -2.21
N VAL A 64 6.69 -18.80 -3.12
CA VAL A 64 6.99 -20.22 -2.88
C VAL A 64 8.50 -20.44 -2.78
N LEU A 65 9.28 -19.85 -3.68
CA LEU A 65 10.75 -19.93 -3.63
C LEU A 65 11.32 -19.35 -2.33
N ARG A 66 10.68 -18.31 -1.78
CA ARG A 66 11.06 -17.71 -0.49
C ARG A 66 10.54 -18.46 0.74
N GLY A 67 9.74 -19.51 0.55
CA GLY A 67 9.11 -20.28 1.63
C GLY A 67 7.99 -19.53 2.36
N ILE A 68 7.48 -18.44 1.79
CA ILE A 68 6.38 -17.64 2.37
C ILE A 68 5.02 -18.26 2.01
N LEU A 69 4.88 -18.74 0.77
CA LEU A 69 3.75 -19.55 0.33
C LEU A 69 4.14 -21.03 0.32
N HIS A 70 3.27 -21.87 0.87
CA HIS A 70 3.33 -23.32 0.70
C HIS A 70 2.49 -23.75 -0.49
N VAL A 71 2.91 -24.78 -1.21
CA VAL A 71 2.16 -25.36 -2.34
C VAL A 71 1.91 -26.84 -2.10
N GLU A 72 0.68 -27.26 -2.32
CA GLU A 72 0.26 -28.67 -2.31
C GLU A 72 -0.37 -29.05 -3.65
N GLY A 73 -0.31 -30.35 -3.99
CA GLY A 73 -0.85 -30.87 -5.25
C GLY A 73 0.08 -30.74 -6.45
N VAL A 74 -0.36 -31.30 -7.58
CA VAL A 74 0.44 -31.42 -8.81
C VAL A 74 -0.25 -30.75 -10.00
N ARG A 75 0.56 -30.17 -10.89
CA ARG A 75 0.12 -29.54 -12.15
C ARG A 75 -1.02 -28.52 -11.96
N THR A 76 -2.24 -28.89 -12.36
CA THR A 76 -3.44 -28.04 -12.38
C THR A 76 -4.20 -28.03 -11.06
N ALA A 77 -3.91 -28.95 -10.15
CA ALA A 77 -4.53 -29.05 -8.83
C ALA A 77 -3.68 -28.38 -7.73
N LYS A 78 -2.81 -27.42 -8.10
CA LYS A 78 -1.97 -26.69 -7.14
C LYS A 78 -2.82 -25.82 -6.22
N LYS A 79 -2.63 -26.02 -4.93
CA LYS A 79 -3.24 -25.26 -3.84
C LYS A 79 -2.16 -24.50 -3.11
N PHE A 80 -2.39 -23.22 -2.81
CA PHE A 80 -1.41 -22.39 -2.13
C PHE A 80 -1.91 -21.97 -0.74
N PHE A 81 -1.00 -21.83 0.20
CA PHE A 81 -1.30 -21.43 1.58
C PHE A 81 -0.27 -20.41 2.04
N LEU A 82 -0.74 -19.27 2.58
CA LEU A 82 0.15 -18.29 3.21
C LEU A 82 0.55 -18.79 4.60
N LYS A 83 1.83 -19.14 4.75
CA LYS A 83 2.37 -19.66 6.02
C LYS A 83 2.98 -18.56 6.87
N ASP A 84 3.67 -17.62 6.25
CA ASP A 84 4.42 -16.58 6.96
C ASP A 84 4.05 -15.16 6.47
N PRO A 85 2.88 -14.63 6.87
CA PRO A 85 2.46 -13.28 6.51
C PRO A 85 3.37 -12.21 7.14
N LYS A 86 4.02 -12.52 8.27
CA LYS A 86 4.95 -11.60 8.94
C LYS A 86 6.17 -11.35 8.07
N ARG A 87 6.84 -12.42 7.63
CA ARG A 87 8.00 -12.33 6.73
C ARG A 87 7.65 -11.73 5.38
N LEU A 88 6.42 -11.91 4.90
CA LEU A 88 5.92 -11.22 3.72
C LEU A 88 5.93 -9.69 3.91
N LEU A 89 5.34 -9.21 5.00
CA LEU A 89 5.25 -7.78 5.30
C LEU A 89 6.64 -7.19 5.59
N GLU A 90 7.48 -7.87 6.39
CA GLU A 90 8.85 -7.44 6.69
C GLU A 90 9.69 -7.33 5.42
N GLY A 91 9.64 -8.33 4.53
CA GLY A 91 10.34 -8.25 3.25
C GLY A 91 9.84 -7.13 2.35
N TRP A 92 8.56 -6.72 2.48
CA TRP A 92 8.02 -5.57 1.76
C TRP A 92 8.54 -4.26 2.34
N VAL A 93 8.54 -4.13 3.67
CA VAL A 93 9.17 -3.01 4.37
C VAL A 93 10.61 -2.84 3.89
N ASP A 94 11.43 -3.88 3.92
CA ASP A 94 12.85 -3.82 3.53
C ASP A 94 13.08 -3.32 2.08
N HIS A 95 12.14 -3.60 1.18
CA HIS A 95 12.25 -3.24 -0.23
C HIS A 95 11.66 -1.88 -0.60
N TYR A 96 10.76 -1.36 0.23
CA TYR A 96 10.01 -0.15 -0.06
C TYR A 96 10.37 0.98 0.90
N SER A 97 10.66 2.15 0.35
CA SER A 97 10.85 3.36 1.13
C SER A 97 10.14 4.49 0.42
N ILE A 98 9.16 5.09 1.09
CA ILE A 98 8.35 6.16 0.52
C ILE A 98 9.22 7.34 0.06
N VAL A 99 10.26 7.69 0.84
CA VAL A 99 11.20 8.78 0.51
C VAL A 99 12.04 8.49 -0.74
N LYS A 100 12.22 7.21 -1.11
CA LYS A 100 12.96 6.80 -2.32
C LYS A 100 12.06 6.59 -3.53
N LYS A 101 10.79 6.24 -3.32
CA LYS A 101 9.88 5.75 -4.37
C LYS A 101 8.80 6.75 -4.79
N CYS A 102 8.42 7.67 -3.90
CA CYS A 102 7.39 8.67 -4.15
C CYS A 102 8.01 10.04 -4.41
N LYS A 103 7.28 10.91 -5.14
CA LYS A 103 7.65 12.32 -5.24
C LYS A 103 6.84 13.10 -4.23
N MET A 104 7.53 13.83 -3.37
CA MET A 104 6.92 14.61 -2.30
C MET A 104 7.16 16.09 -2.54
N ARG A 105 6.15 16.91 -2.23
CA ARG A 105 6.25 18.36 -2.28
C ARG A 105 5.64 18.94 -1.01
N THR A 106 6.44 19.77 -0.35
CA THR A 106 6.15 20.41 0.93
C THR A 106 5.55 21.79 0.68
N TYR A 107 4.45 22.08 1.37
CA TYR A 107 3.75 23.34 1.27
C TYR A 107 3.35 23.87 2.64
N ARG A 108 3.24 25.19 2.68
CA ARG A 108 2.43 25.92 3.66
C ARG A 108 1.06 26.22 3.05
N SER A 109 0.03 26.36 3.87
CA SER A 109 -1.29 26.83 3.44
C SER A 109 -1.60 28.23 3.96
N GLY A 110 -2.45 28.96 3.24
CA GLY A 110 -3.06 30.21 3.71
C GLY A 110 -4.22 30.02 4.70
N PHE A 111 -4.67 28.79 4.95
CA PHE A 111 -5.74 28.48 5.91
C PHE A 111 -5.23 28.44 7.36
N GLN A 112 -6.12 28.60 8.35
CA GLN A 112 -5.72 28.72 9.75
C GLN A 112 -5.32 27.38 10.39
N ASP A 113 -6.04 26.32 10.04
CA ASP A 113 -5.86 24.99 10.61
C ASP A 113 -6.19 23.85 9.61
N LYS A 114 -5.90 22.63 10.05
CA LYS A 114 -6.09 21.42 9.26
C LYS A 114 -7.57 21.15 8.94
N GLU A 115 -8.47 21.48 9.87
CA GLU A 115 -9.91 21.33 9.71
C GLU A 115 -10.43 22.20 8.56
N GLU A 116 -10.03 23.47 8.52
CA GLU A 116 -10.38 24.40 7.46
C GLU A 116 -9.85 23.94 6.09
N LEU A 117 -8.61 23.44 6.06
CA LEU A 117 -8.01 22.80 4.89
C LEU A 117 -8.82 21.61 4.36
N LEU A 118 -9.25 20.72 5.26
CA LEU A 118 -10.05 19.55 4.89
C LEU A 118 -11.43 19.96 4.37
N GLU A 119 -12.06 20.97 4.97
CA GLU A 119 -13.34 21.49 4.51
C GLU A 119 -13.22 22.19 3.15
N ALA A 120 -12.16 22.96 2.92
CA ALA A 120 -11.85 23.54 1.61
C ALA A 120 -11.65 22.43 0.56
N LEU A 121 -10.90 21.38 0.89
CA LEU A 121 -10.67 20.24 0.01
C LEU A 121 -11.96 19.50 -0.32
N LYS A 122 -12.87 19.31 0.64
CA LYS A 122 -14.19 18.68 0.41
C LYS A 122 -15.11 19.53 -0.46
N LYS A 123 -15.06 20.86 -0.33
CA LYS A 123 -15.82 21.81 -1.14
C LYS A 123 -15.27 21.91 -2.57
N SER A 124 -13.96 21.79 -2.73
CA SER A 124 -13.33 21.60 -4.04
C SER A 124 -13.73 20.21 -4.55
N ASN A 125 -14.12 20.07 -5.82
CA ASN A 125 -14.46 18.75 -6.40
C ASN A 125 -13.22 17.82 -6.58
N LEU A 126 -12.19 17.99 -5.74
CA LEU A 126 -10.90 17.32 -5.77
C LEU A 126 -10.76 16.26 -4.67
N SER A 127 -11.63 16.25 -3.65
CA SER A 127 -11.56 15.29 -2.53
C SER A 127 -11.53 13.81 -2.98
N LYS A 128 -12.28 13.48 -4.03
CA LYS A 128 -12.31 12.12 -4.64
C LYS A 128 -11.07 11.80 -5.47
N LYS A 129 -10.27 12.80 -5.83
CA LYS A 129 -9.04 12.67 -6.62
C LYS A 129 -7.78 12.65 -5.76
N VAL A 130 -7.94 12.69 -4.45
CA VAL A 130 -6.87 12.53 -3.47
C VAL A 130 -7.20 11.43 -2.48
N ALA A 131 -6.21 11.02 -1.70
CA ALA A 131 -6.40 10.16 -0.54
C ALA A 131 -5.54 10.65 0.63
N LEU A 132 -6.05 10.55 1.85
CA LEU A 132 -5.25 10.77 3.06
C LEU A 132 -4.09 9.77 3.08
N ALA A 133 -2.89 10.26 3.40
CA ALA A 133 -1.65 9.49 3.47
C ALA A 133 -0.99 9.62 4.85
N LEU A 134 0.04 8.81 5.12
CA LEU A 134 0.92 8.92 6.29
C LEU A 134 0.16 9.14 7.61
N HIS A 135 0.52 10.16 8.39
CA HIS A 135 -0.09 10.45 9.69
C HIS A 135 -1.57 10.81 9.55
N SER A 136 -1.96 11.53 8.49
CA SER A 136 -3.36 11.82 8.20
C SER A 136 -4.20 10.56 7.95
N ALA A 137 -3.66 9.55 7.25
CA ALA A 137 -4.31 8.25 7.10
C ALA A 137 -4.36 7.48 8.42
N ALA A 138 -3.28 7.46 9.20
CA ALA A 138 -3.26 6.79 10.50
C ALA A 138 -4.31 7.35 11.47
N VAL A 139 -4.49 8.67 11.49
CA VAL A 139 -5.57 9.33 12.25
C VAL A 139 -6.94 8.91 11.74
N ALA A 140 -7.15 8.86 10.43
CA ALA A 140 -8.42 8.43 9.83
C ALA A 140 -8.75 6.95 10.11
N HIS A 141 -7.74 6.10 10.30
CA HIS A 141 -7.89 4.73 10.80
C HIS A 141 -8.11 4.64 12.31
N GLY A 142 -8.08 5.75 13.05
CA GLY A 142 -8.27 5.80 14.49
C GLY A 142 -7.01 5.56 15.34
N TYR A 143 -5.81 5.68 14.75
CA TYR A 143 -4.54 5.36 15.41
C TYR A 143 -3.56 6.55 15.41
N LYS A 144 -3.85 7.60 16.19
CA LYS A 144 -2.92 8.75 16.36
C LYS A 144 -1.89 8.47 17.46
N ASN A 145 -0.61 8.63 17.15
CA ASN A 145 0.52 8.50 18.10
C ASN A 145 1.49 9.71 18.05
N THR A 146 1.05 10.81 17.43
CA THR A 146 1.86 12.02 17.29
C THR A 146 1.00 13.27 17.39
N ASN A 147 1.60 14.37 17.83
CA ASN A 147 0.95 15.69 17.92
C ASN A 147 1.16 16.53 16.65
N LEU A 148 1.68 15.93 15.56
CA LEU A 148 1.78 16.60 14.27
C LEU A 148 0.40 17.02 13.78
N ASP A 149 0.29 18.29 13.40
CA ASP A 149 -0.90 18.87 12.82
C ASP A 149 -0.68 19.21 11.35
N THR A 150 -0.39 18.16 10.59
CA THR A 150 -0.05 18.24 9.17
C THR A 150 -1.06 17.47 8.34
N LEU A 151 -1.23 17.85 7.08
CA LEU A 151 -2.11 17.21 6.12
C LEU A 151 -1.29 16.54 5.00
N GLU A 152 -1.24 15.22 4.97
CA GLU A 152 -0.58 14.45 3.92
C GLU A 152 -1.59 13.86 2.95
N LEU A 153 -1.41 14.15 1.66
CA LEU A 153 -2.32 13.74 0.60
C LEU A 153 -1.57 13.03 -0.52
N TYR A 154 -2.08 11.86 -0.90
CA TYR A 154 -1.79 11.29 -2.21
C TYR A 154 -2.57 12.02 -3.30
N ILE A 155 -1.87 12.41 -4.36
CA ILE A 155 -2.47 12.89 -5.61
C ILE A 155 -2.71 11.66 -6.51
N LEU A 156 -3.98 11.31 -6.75
CA LEU A 156 -4.34 10.16 -7.59
C LEU A 156 -4.23 10.48 -9.09
N ASP A 157 -4.39 11.76 -9.45
CA ASP A 157 -4.21 12.29 -10.80
C ASP A 157 -3.19 13.44 -10.79
N PRO A 158 -1.96 13.27 -11.30
CA PRO A 158 -0.93 14.31 -11.29
C PRO A 158 -1.36 15.65 -11.93
N LEU A 159 -2.37 15.63 -12.83
CA LEU A 159 -2.87 16.82 -13.49
C LEU A 159 -3.61 17.78 -12.55
N ILE A 160 -4.11 17.30 -11.41
CA ILE A 160 -4.87 18.14 -10.46
C ILE A 160 -3.98 18.94 -9.50
N ARG A 161 -2.66 18.76 -9.54
CA ARG A 161 -1.72 19.42 -8.61
C ARG A 161 -1.91 20.94 -8.59
N LEU A 162 -1.90 21.58 -9.75
CA LEU A 162 -2.04 23.05 -9.82
C LEU A 162 -3.41 23.52 -9.31
N GLN A 163 -4.44 22.68 -9.46
CA GLN A 163 -5.78 22.97 -8.92
C GLN A 163 -5.75 22.86 -7.39
N LEU A 164 -5.13 21.81 -6.83
CA LEU A 164 -4.95 21.68 -5.38
C LEU A 164 -4.15 22.85 -4.79
N GLU A 165 -3.07 23.26 -5.46
CA GLU A 165 -2.26 24.40 -5.03
C GLU A 165 -3.10 25.69 -4.95
N LYS A 166 -3.98 25.91 -5.92
CA LYS A 166 -4.87 27.07 -5.93
C LYS A 166 -5.99 26.98 -4.88
N GLU A 167 -6.73 25.87 -4.84
CA GLU A 167 -7.89 25.69 -3.97
C GLU A 167 -7.51 25.64 -2.49
N LEU A 168 -6.32 25.10 -2.17
CA LEU A 168 -5.81 25.00 -0.81
C LEU A 168 -4.85 26.13 -0.42
N LEU A 169 -4.72 27.16 -1.27
CA LEU A 169 -3.84 28.33 -1.07
C LEU A 169 -2.41 27.90 -0.69
N LEU A 170 -1.84 26.96 -1.45
CA LEU A 170 -0.56 26.34 -1.12
C LEU A 170 0.62 27.14 -1.67
N GLU A 171 1.59 27.38 -0.80
CA GLU A 171 2.87 27.99 -1.14
C GLU A 171 4.00 26.97 -0.90
N PRO A 172 4.86 26.68 -1.90
CA PRO A 172 5.98 25.76 -1.72
C PRO A 172 6.91 26.20 -0.59
N GLN A 173 7.38 25.25 0.22
CA GLN A 173 8.26 25.53 1.37
C GLN A 173 9.48 24.61 1.38
N GLU A 174 10.67 25.15 1.68
CA GLU A 174 11.92 24.37 1.71
C GLU A 174 12.12 23.56 3.00
N ARG A 175 11.52 23.99 4.12
CA ARG A 175 11.69 23.36 5.44
C ARG A 175 10.35 23.19 6.14
N GLY A 176 10.12 21.99 6.67
CA GLY A 176 8.83 21.63 7.26
C GLY A 176 7.72 21.57 6.21
N TYR A 177 6.50 21.31 6.67
CA TYR A 177 5.29 21.43 5.86
C TYR A 177 4.06 21.49 6.77
N GLU A 178 3.03 22.18 6.32
CA GLU A 178 1.66 22.03 6.81
C GLU A 178 0.90 21.05 5.92
N VAL A 179 1.17 21.08 4.61
CA VAL A 179 0.59 20.18 3.61
C VAL A 179 1.69 19.47 2.83
N LEU A 180 1.60 18.14 2.74
CA LEU A 180 2.48 17.31 1.93
C LEU A 180 1.70 16.67 0.79
N LEU A 181 2.02 17.06 -0.45
CA LEU A 181 1.45 16.41 -1.62
C LEU A 181 2.38 15.32 -2.15
N ILE A 182 1.85 14.12 -2.34
CA ILE A 182 2.60 12.92 -2.66
C ILE A 182 2.10 12.32 -3.97
N GLU A 183 2.99 12.15 -4.95
CA GLU A 183 2.71 11.28 -6.10
C GLU A 183 3.06 9.83 -5.71
N PRO A 184 2.08 8.92 -5.59
CA PRO A 184 2.31 7.59 -5.06
C PRO A 184 3.06 6.68 -6.04
N TYR A 185 3.91 5.81 -5.48
CA TYR A 185 4.44 4.64 -6.19
C TYR A 185 3.35 3.56 -6.37
N TYR A 186 2.62 3.25 -5.29
CA TYR A 186 1.58 2.20 -5.25
C TYR A 186 0.18 2.70 -5.68
N LYS A 187 0.07 3.22 -6.91
CA LYS A 187 -1.19 3.72 -7.51
C LYS A 187 -2.28 2.64 -7.58
N SER A 188 -1.89 1.40 -7.85
CA SER A 188 -2.84 0.29 -8.01
C SER A 188 -3.53 -0.06 -6.69
N LEU A 189 -2.84 0.04 -5.54
CA LEU A 189 -3.45 -0.14 -4.22
C LEU A 189 -4.48 0.94 -3.91
N LEU A 190 -4.13 2.20 -4.13
CA LEU A 190 -5.02 3.34 -3.88
C LEU A 190 -6.28 3.28 -4.76
N LYS A 191 -6.13 2.88 -6.02
CA LYS A 191 -7.27 2.69 -6.93
C LYS A 191 -8.23 1.60 -6.43
N ASN A 192 -7.70 0.48 -5.94
CA ASN A 192 -8.51 -0.62 -5.43
C ASN A 192 -9.18 -0.33 -4.08
N ALA A 193 -8.66 0.63 -3.32
CA ALA A 193 -9.18 1.04 -2.03
C ALA A 193 -10.13 2.24 -2.09
N SER A 194 -10.27 2.87 -3.25
CA SER A 194 -11.18 4.02 -3.41
C SER A 194 -12.61 3.61 -3.07
N ASN A 195 -13.22 4.36 -2.17
CA ASN A 195 -14.59 4.12 -1.73
C ASN A 195 -15.46 5.31 -2.17
N PRO A 196 -16.44 5.10 -3.06
CA PRO A 196 -17.29 6.18 -3.55
C PRO A 196 -18.13 6.83 -2.42
N ASN A 197 -18.36 6.12 -1.31
CA ASN A 197 -19.19 6.58 -0.19
C ASN A 197 -18.43 7.45 0.82
N LEU A 198 -17.09 7.53 0.76
CA LEU A 198 -16.29 8.36 1.67
C LEU A 198 -16.05 9.74 1.07
N ASP A 199 -16.25 10.81 1.83
CA ASP A 199 -16.02 12.20 1.36
C ASP A 199 -14.60 12.41 0.81
N ILE A 200 -13.62 11.76 1.44
CA ILE A 200 -12.23 11.71 1.02
C ILE A 200 -11.73 10.26 1.08
N ASN A 201 -10.94 9.84 0.09
CA ASN A 201 -10.33 8.51 0.15
C ASN A 201 -9.29 8.44 1.27
N ILE A 202 -9.05 7.26 1.80
CA ILE A 202 -8.05 7.00 2.83
C ILE A 202 -7.11 5.91 2.29
N SER A 203 -5.79 6.09 2.45
CA SER A 203 -4.83 5.06 2.11
C SER A 203 -5.12 3.76 2.90
N PRO A 204 -5.05 2.56 2.29
CA PRO A 204 -5.15 1.30 3.00
C PRO A 204 -4.24 1.22 4.21
N SER A 205 -4.67 0.47 5.23
CA SER A 205 -3.90 0.20 6.47
C SER A 205 -2.48 -0.31 6.18
N ILE A 206 -2.33 -1.31 5.30
CA ILE A 206 -1.03 -1.88 4.95
C ILE A 206 -0.14 -0.85 4.23
N LEU A 207 -0.68 -0.11 3.27
CA LEU A 207 0.08 0.93 2.57
C LEU A 207 0.48 2.06 3.53
N THR A 208 -0.44 2.50 4.39
CA THR A 208 -0.19 3.51 5.43
C THR A 208 0.94 3.07 6.35
N PHE A 209 0.95 1.81 6.78
CA PHE A 209 2.03 1.23 7.57
C PHE A 209 3.37 1.24 6.83
N LEU A 210 3.40 0.76 5.57
CA LEU A 210 4.61 0.71 4.74
C LEU A 210 5.21 2.11 4.52
N ASP A 211 4.33 3.09 4.27
CA ASP A 211 4.71 4.48 4.05
C ASP A 211 5.34 5.08 5.30
N LEU A 212 4.67 4.93 6.44
CA LEU A 212 5.12 5.47 7.72
C LEU A 212 6.44 4.86 8.17
N TYR A 213 6.66 3.56 7.95
CA TYR A 213 7.83 2.85 8.46
C TYR A 213 9.17 3.52 8.06
N HIS A 214 9.24 4.05 6.83
CA HIS A 214 10.41 4.76 6.32
C HIS A 214 10.20 6.26 6.15
N PHE A 215 9.12 6.81 6.69
CA PHE A 215 8.87 8.24 6.69
C PHE A 215 9.62 8.91 7.87
N PRO A 216 10.28 10.06 7.65
CA PRO A 216 10.82 10.87 8.75
C PRO A 216 9.69 11.38 9.66
N LEU A 217 10.02 12.21 10.67
CA LEU A 217 9.02 12.84 11.55
C LEU A 217 8.17 11.84 12.38
N ARG A 218 8.84 10.86 13.01
CA ARG A 218 8.18 9.81 13.83
C ARG A 218 7.27 8.88 13.02
N GLY A 219 7.52 8.74 11.73
CA GLY A 219 6.82 7.76 10.90
C GLY A 219 6.95 6.33 11.44
N GLN A 220 8.18 5.89 11.74
CA GLN A 220 8.42 4.54 12.27
C GLN A 220 7.66 4.28 13.60
N GLU A 221 7.73 5.21 14.55
CA GLU A 221 7.01 5.12 15.83
C GLU A 221 5.49 5.01 15.61
N GLN A 222 4.95 5.76 14.64
CA GLN A 222 3.53 5.69 14.27
C GLN A 222 3.17 4.36 13.60
N ALA A 223 4.05 3.81 12.75
CA ALA A 223 3.86 2.52 12.09
C ALA A 223 3.84 1.37 13.11
N GLU A 224 4.79 1.37 14.05
CA GLU A 224 4.87 0.39 15.14
C GLU A 224 3.64 0.47 16.04
N PHE A 225 3.19 1.69 16.39
CA PHE A 225 1.96 1.89 17.15
C PHE A 225 0.72 1.29 16.45
N MET A 226 0.61 1.48 15.13
CA MET A 226 -0.44 0.84 14.32
C MET A 226 -0.29 -0.68 14.33
N ALA A 227 0.92 -1.21 14.19
CA ALA A 227 1.17 -2.65 14.16
C ALA A 227 0.73 -3.38 15.45
N GLU A 228 0.80 -2.72 16.59
CA GLU A 228 0.38 -3.29 17.88
C GLU A 228 -1.14 -3.27 18.12
N ARG A 229 -1.87 -2.37 17.44
CA ARG A 229 -3.26 -2.01 17.80
C ARG A 229 -4.27 -2.22 16.68
N LEU A 230 -3.86 -2.06 15.42
CA LEU A 230 -4.70 -2.28 14.26
C LEU A 230 -4.88 -3.80 14.06
N PRO A 231 -6.12 -4.35 14.11
CA PRO A 231 -6.37 -5.80 14.12
C PRO A 231 -5.65 -6.57 13.01
N GLU A 232 -5.70 -6.07 11.77
CA GLU A 232 -5.05 -6.65 10.61
C GLU A 232 -3.53 -6.77 10.78
N LEU A 233 -2.84 -5.68 11.12
CA LEU A 233 -1.38 -5.67 11.34
C LEU A 233 -1.00 -6.49 12.59
N LYS A 234 -1.75 -6.33 13.69
CA LYS A 234 -1.52 -7.06 14.93
C LYS A 234 -1.59 -8.57 14.72
N ARG A 235 -2.53 -9.04 13.89
CA ARG A 235 -2.64 -10.45 13.50
C ARG A 235 -1.41 -10.91 12.71
N ILE A 236 -0.93 -10.12 11.76
CA ILE A 236 0.27 -10.42 10.98
C ILE A 236 1.46 -10.61 11.94
N TYR A 237 1.72 -9.66 12.83
CA TYR A 237 2.84 -9.74 13.79
C TYR A 237 2.69 -10.85 14.85
N LYS A 238 1.45 -11.14 15.31
CA LYS A 238 1.19 -12.25 16.24
C LYS A 238 1.35 -13.63 15.59
N SER A 239 1.03 -13.76 14.30
CA SER A 239 1.10 -15.04 13.61
C SER A 239 2.52 -15.60 13.45
N GLY A 240 3.55 -14.77 13.61
CA GLY A 240 4.95 -15.19 13.67
C GLY A 240 5.42 -15.71 15.03
N LYS A 241 4.56 -15.77 16.06
CA LYS A 241 4.89 -16.33 17.39
C LYS A 241 4.49 -17.81 17.54
N SER A 242 4.23 -18.51 16.44
CA SER A 242 3.92 -19.94 16.45
C SER A 242 5.10 -20.74 15.93
N SER A 243 6.13 -20.91 16.77
CA SER A 243 7.17 -21.95 16.68
C SER A 243 7.80 -22.08 18.06
#